data_AF-A0A7V6P2W4-F1
#
_entry.id   AF-A0A7V6P2W4-F1
#
_cell.length_a   1.000
_cell.length_b   1.000
_cell.length_c   1.000
_cell.angle_alpha   90.00
_cell.angle_beta   90.00
_cell.angle_gamma   90.00
#
_symmetry.space_group_name_H-M   'P 1'
#
loop_
_entity.id
_entity.type
_entity.pdbx_description
1 polymer ?
#
loop_
_entity_poly.entity_id
_entity_poly.type
_entity_poly.pdbx_seq_one_letter_code
_entity_poly.pdbx_strand_id
1 'polypeptide(L)' 'MFNVFSGKDLYYKYPNGDEVYNIDIVYITDRFYGNMETSDESREIRFFDMDKLPLEISPPVVPVVNMLKERFYNSSNE' A
#
# COMPACT_ATOMS: atom_id res chain seq x y z
N MET A 1 -9.29 -9.27 7.02
CA MET A 1 -8.55 -9.49 5.76
C MET A 1 -9.08 -8.49 4.75
N PHE A 2 -8.21 -7.84 3.96
CA PHE A 2 -8.61 -6.90 2.91
C PHE A 2 -8.66 -7.59 1.55
N ASN A 3 -7.53 -8.10 1.05
CA ASN A 3 -7.47 -8.89 -0.18
C ASN A 3 -6.13 -9.66 -0.28
N VAL A 4 -6.03 -10.55 -1.27
CA VAL A 4 -4.79 -11.17 -1.72
C VAL A 4 -4.43 -10.61 -3.10
N PHE A 5 -3.25 -10.02 -3.24
CA PHE A 5 -2.74 -9.48 -4.49
C PHE A 5 -1.66 -10.42 -5.01
N SER A 6 -1.83 -10.90 -6.25
CA SER A 6 -0.91 -11.83 -6.89
C SER A 6 -1.03 -11.75 -8.41
N GLY A 7 -0.13 -12.45 -9.11
CA GLY A 7 -0.12 -12.51 -10.58
C GLY A 7 0.82 -11.50 -11.21
N LYS A 8 0.62 -11.24 -12.50
CA LYS A 8 1.57 -10.47 -13.32
C LYS A 8 1.74 -9.02 -12.86
N ASP A 9 0.72 -8.45 -12.23
CA ASP A 9 0.75 -7.07 -11.75
C ASP A 9 1.68 -6.88 -10.54
N LEU A 10 2.13 -7.98 -9.91
CA LEU A 10 3.05 -8.00 -8.77
C LEU A 10 4.47 -8.44 -9.15
N TYR A 11 4.72 -8.68 -10.44
CA TYR A 11 6.08 -8.82 -10.96
C TYR A 11 6.77 -7.46 -10.93
N TYR A 12 8.00 -7.44 -10.43
CA TYR A 12 8.82 -6.24 -10.49
C TYR A 12 10.28 -6.58 -10.74
N LYS A 13 10.90 -5.78 -11.63
CA LYS A 13 12.32 -5.85 -11.93
C LYS A 13 12.99 -4.59 -11.40
N TYR A 14 13.89 -4.77 -10.45
CA TYR A 14 14.66 -3.69 -9.87
C TYR A 14 15.66 -3.11 -10.90
N PRO A 15 16.09 -1.84 -10.73
CA PRO A 15 17.08 -1.22 -11.62
C PRO A 15 18.41 -1.99 -11.71
N ASN A 16 18.78 -2.73 -10.68
CA ASN A 16 19.97 -3.58 -10.65
C ASN A 16 19.80 -4.91 -11.42
N GLY A 17 18.62 -5.18 -11.97
CA GLY A 17 18.30 -6.37 -12.76
C GLY A 17 17.64 -7.51 -11.98
N ASP A 18 17.56 -7.41 -10.65
CA ASP A 18 16.91 -8.42 -9.82
C ASP A 18 15.41 -8.46 -10.07
N GLU A 19 14.84 -9.67 -10.05
CA GLU A 19 13.44 -9.91 -10.37
C GLU A 19 12.71 -10.54 -9.19
N VAL A 20 11.51 -10.03 -8.91
CA VAL A 20 10.63 -10.54 -7.84
C VAL A 20 9.22 -10.77 -8.37
N TYR A 21 8.58 -11.80 -7.83
CA TYR A 21 7.18 -12.14 -8.08
C TYR A 21 6.46 -12.11 -6.73
N ASN A 22 5.85 -10.97 -6.39
CA ASN A 22 5.29 -10.77 -5.07
C ASN A 22 3.91 -11.41 -4.92
N ILE A 23 3.59 -11.83 -3.70
CA ILE A 23 2.24 -12.20 -3.26
C ILE A 23 1.99 -11.47 -1.94
N ASP A 24 1.01 -10.58 -1.93
CA ASP A 24 0.70 -9.77 -0.76
C ASP A 24 -0.67 -10.15 -0.20
N ILE A 25 -0.70 -10.54 1.07
CA ILE A 25 -1.95 -10.71 1.84
C ILE A 25 -2.12 -9.47 2.71
N VAL A 26 -3.05 -8.59 2.31
CA VAL A 26 -3.22 -7.29 2.94
C VAL A 26 -4.40 -7.32 3.91
N TYR A 27 -4.26 -6.62 5.04
CA TYR A 27 -5.29 -6.43 6.06
C TYR A 27 -5.57 -4.93 6.23
N ILE A 28 -6.78 -4.59 6.67
CA ILE A 28 -7.21 -3.21 6.89
C ILE A 28 -7.85 -3.06 8.27
N THR A 29 -7.63 -1.90 8.89
CA THR A 29 -8.26 -1.46 10.14
C THR A 29 -8.70 0.00 9.99
N ASP A 30 -9.79 0.37 10.65
CA ASP A 30 -10.29 1.74 10.77
C ASP A 30 -9.82 2.42 12.07
N ARG A 31 -9.09 1.67 12.91
CA ARG A 31 -8.68 2.09 14.25
C ARG A 31 -7.17 1.95 14.43
N PHE A 32 -6.57 3.00 14.98
CA PHE A 32 -5.18 3.06 15.40
C PHE A 32 -5.10 3.63 16.83
N TYR A 33 -4.24 3.06 17.65
CA TYR A 33 -3.95 3.51 19.02
C TYR A 33 -2.44 3.47 19.25
N GLY A 34 -1.88 4.50 19.89
CA GLY A 34 -0.46 4.61 20.22
C GLY A 34 0.26 5.74 19.49
N ASN A 35 1.60 5.70 19.52
CA ASN A 35 2.46 6.66 18.84
C ASN A 35 3.05 6.03 17.57
N MET A 36 3.27 6.83 16.53
CA MET A 36 4.01 6.39 15.34
C MET A 36 5.52 6.47 15.64
N GLU A 37 6.21 5.34 15.55
CA GLU A 37 7.65 5.22 15.81
C GLU A 37 8.34 4.53 14.63
N THR A 38 9.44 5.09 14.15
CA THR A 38 10.28 4.52 13.10
C THR A 38 11.30 3.53 13.69
N SER A 39 11.66 2.50 12.92
CA SER A 39 12.81 1.64 13.20
C SER A 39 13.95 1.90 12.21
N ASP A 40 15.05 1.17 12.33
CA ASP A 40 16.21 1.25 11.42
C ASP A 40 15.86 0.92 9.94
N GLU A 41 14.72 0.28 9.69
CA GLU A 41 14.22 -0.03 8.35
C GLU A 41 13.34 1.07 7.75
N SER A 42 13.03 2.13 8.50
CA SER A 42 12.11 3.21 8.11
C SER A 42 12.74 4.59 8.27
N ARG A 43 12.46 5.51 7.35
CA ARG A 43 12.93 6.90 7.43
C ARG A 43 11.89 7.86 8.01
N GLU A 44 10.62 7.65 7.69
CA GLU A 44 9.50 8.50 8.09
C GLU A 44 8.23 7.66 8.13
N ILE A 45 7.35 7.96 9.10
CA ILE A 45 6.00 7.38 9.19
C ILE A 45 5.02 8.52 9.44
N ARG A 46 3.96 8.57 8.65
CA ARG A 46 2.88 9.56 8.78
C ARG A 46 1.60 9.05 8.12
N PHE A 47 0.48 9.62 8.55
CA PHE A 47 -0.77 9.51 7.83
C PHE A 47 -0.83 10.48 6.65
N PHE A 48 -1.58 10.11 5.62
CA PHE A 48 -1.86 10.93 4.46
C PHE A 48 -3.38 11.00 4.26
N ASP A 49 -3.87 12.16 3.83
CA ASP A 49 -5.22 12.26 3.27
C ASP A 49 -5.29 11.37 2.01
N MET A 50 -6.43 10.74 1.75
CA MET A 50 -6.60 9.85 0.59
C MET A 50 -6.32 10.56 -0.74
N ASP A 51 -6.66 11.86 -0.82
CA ASP A 51 -6.42 12.71 -1.99
C ASP A 51 -4.98 13.25 -2.07
N LYS A 52 -4.16 13.06 -1.01
CA LYS A 52 -2.79 13.58 -0.90
C LYS A 52 -1.77 12.47 -0.66
N LEU A 53 -2.04 11.28 -1.19
CA LEU A 53 -1.07 10.19 -1.20
C LEU A 53 0.18 10.59 -2.01
N PRO A 54 1.37 10.10 -1.63
CA PRO A 54 2.60 10.40 -2.35
C PRO A 54 2.52 9.94 -3.81
N LEU A 55 3.19 10.68 -4.71
CA LEU A 55 3.24 10.34 -6.14
C LEU A 55 4.08 9.09 -6.39
N GLU A 56 5.18 8.94 -5.63
CA GLU A 56 6.09 7.82 -5.75
C GLU A 56 5.64 6.69 -4.81
N ILE A 57 4.93 5.74 -5.38
CA ILE A 57 4.52 4.50 -4.71
C ILE A 57 5.28 3.35 -5.37
N SER A 58 5.82 2.45 -4.55
CA SER A 58 6.48 1.24 -5.05
C SER A 58 5.56 0.50 -6.03
N PRO A 59 5.99 0.16 -7.25
CA PRO A 59 5.09 -0.39 -8.26
C PRO A 59 4.26 -1.62 -7.83
N PRO A 60 4.81 -2.60 -7.08
CA PRO A 60 4.03 -3.71 -6.54
C PRO A 60 2.89 -3.30 -5.58
N VAL A 61 2.99 -2.13 -4.95
CA VAL A 61 2.02 -1.64 -3.95
C VAL A 61 0.89 -0.83 -4.62
N VAL A 62 1.08 -0.37 -5.85
CA VAL A 62 0.08 0.41 -6.59
C VAL A 62 -1.30 -0.27 -6.68
N PRO A 63 -1.41 -1.58 -6.97
CA PRO A 63 -2.71 -2.27 -6.98
C PRO A 63 -3.45 -2.19 -5.63
N VAL A 64 -2.72 -2.29 -4.52
CA VAL A 64 -3.27 -2.20 -3.16
C VAL A 64 -3.84 -0.81 -2.92
N VAL A 65 -3.09 0.23 -3.28
CA VAL A 65 -3.49 1.63 -3.10
C VAL A 65 -4.70 1.99 -3.95
N ASN A 66 -4.77 1.50 -5.19
CA ASN A 66 -5.92 1.73 -6.06
C ASN A 66 -7.19 1.11 -5.48
N MET A 67 -7.15 -0.14 -5.01
CA MET A 67 -8.29 -0.78 -4.37
C MET A 67 -8.70 -0.07 -3.06
N LEU A 68 -7.72 0.42 -2.29
CA LEU A 68 -7.99 1.21 -1.09
C LEU A 68 -8.75 2.51 -1.41
N LYS A 69 -8.35 3.22 -2.48
CA LYS A 69 -9.04 4.42 -2.97
C LYS A 69 -10.47 4.11 -3.39
N GLU A 70 -10.67 3.10 -4.22
CA GLU A 70 -12.01 2.69 -4.67
C GLU A 70 -12.93 2.41 -3.49
N ARG A 71 -12.45 1.65 -2.50
CA ARG A 71 -13.21 1.39 -1.28
C ARG A 71 -13.54 2.67 -0.51
N PHE A 72 -12.58 3.57 -0.34
CA PHE A 72 -12.77 4.81 0.41
C PHE A 72 -13.85 5.71 -0.20
N TYR A 73 -13.81 5.93 -1.52
CA TYR A 73 -14.80 6.78 -2.19
C TYR A 73 -16.17 6.11 -2.30
N ASN A 74 -16.24 4.78 -2.44
CA ASN A 74 -17.51 4.07 -2.45
C ASN A 74 -18.21 4.16 -1.08
N SER A 75 -17.47 4.08 0.02
CA SER A 75 -18.02 4.24 1.38
C SER A 75 -18.37 5.69 1.75
N SER A 76 -17.91 6.69 0.98
CA SER A 76 -18.20 8.11 1.23
C SER A 76 -19.42 8.62 0.45
N ASN A 77 -19.95 7.80 -0.47
CA ASN A 77 -21.13 8.10 -1.29
C ASN A 77 -22.42 7.43 -0.77
N GLU A 78 -22.36 6.78 0.40
CA GLU A 78 -23.49 6.29 1.19
C GLU A 78 -23.74 7.21 2.39
#